data_AF-A0A3D0VDI5-F1
#
_entry.id   AF-A0A3D0VDI5-F1
#
_cell.length_a   1.000
_cell.length_b   1.000
_cell.length_c   1.000
_cell.angle_alpha   90.00
_cell.angle_beta   90.00
_cell.angle_gamma   90.00
#
_symmetry.space_group_name_H-M   'P 1'
#
loop_
_entity.id
_entity.type
_entity.pdbx_description
1 polymer ?
#
loop_
_entity_poly.entity_id
_entity_poly.type
_entity_poly.pdbx_seq_one_letter_code
_entity_poly.pdbx_strand_id
1 'polypeptide(L)' 'MLLCYRLPREPSSPRVTLWRKLQRLGVAQLSDGLVALPADARTREHFDWIAAEVREAGGTAGLWLSQPAS' A
#
# COMPACT_ATOMS: atom_id res chain seq x y z
N MET A 1 -1.23 -10.70 -1.85
CA MET A 1 -1.34 -9.89 -0.63
C MET A 1 -1.79 -8.49 -1.02
N LEU A 2 -2.66 -7.90 -0.22
CA LEU A 2 -3.28 -6.60 -0.49
C LEU A 2 -2.83 -5.58 0.55
N LEU A 3 -2.60 -4.35 0.11
CA LEU A 3 -2.45 -3.16 0.96
C LEU A 3 -3.62 -2.22 0.64
N CYS A 4 -4.46 -1.97 1.64
CA CYS A 4 -5.43 -0.87 1.61
C CYS A 4 -4.87 0.30 2.41
N TYR A 5 -4.85 1.49 1.83
CA TYR A 5 -4.30 2.68 2.44
C TYR A 5 -5.11 3.93 2.10
N ARG A 6 -5.07 4.90 3.00
CA ARG A 6 -5.63 6.24 2.81
C ARG A 6 -4.77 7.26 3.52
N LEU A 7 -4.42 8.33 2.83
CA LEU A 7 -3.67 9.45 3.37
C LEU A 7 -4.56 10.71 3.45
N PRO A 8 -4.24 11.67 4.34
CA PRO A 8 -4.84 12.99 4.31
C PRO A 8 -4.72 13.64 2.93
N ARG A 9 -5.69 14.50 2.59
CA ARG A 9 -5.69 15.20 1.29
C ARG A 9 -4.59 16.26 1.22
N GLU A 10 -4.30 16.88 2.35
CA GLU A 10 -3.27 17.90 2.51
C GLU A 10 -2.32 17.53 3.65
N PRO A 11 -1.00 17.74 3.47
CA PRO A 11 -0.33 18.13 2.22
C PRO A 11 -0.39 17.00 1.16
N SER A 12 -0.25 17.35 -0.13
CA SER A 12 -0.33 16.36 -1.24
C SER A 12 0.97 15.55 -1.43
N SER A 13 2.11 16.06 -0.93
CA SER A 13 3.44 15.47 -1.12
C SER A 13 3.57 14.01 -0.63
N PRO A 14 3.08 13.63 0.57
CA PRO A 14 3.12 12.25 1.05
C PRO A 14 2.42 11.26 0.11
N ARG A 15 1.25 11.65 -0.44
CA ARG A 15 0.50 10.81 -1.39
C ARG A 15 1.26 10.57 -2.68
N VAL A 16 1.85 11.61 -3.26
CA VAL A 16 2.62 11.50 -4.50
C VAL A 16 3.87 10.64 -4.29
N THR A 17 4.55 10.84 -3.17
CA THR A 17 5.76 10.08 -2.80
C THR A 17 5.45 8.60 -2.59
N LEU A 18 4.39 8.30 -1.84
CA LEU A 18 3.89 6.94 -1.62
C LEU A 18 3.54 6.26 -2.95
N TRP A 19 2.78 6.94 -3.81
CA TRP A 19 2.38 6.37 -5.09
C TRP A 19 3.58 6.02 -5.98
N ARG A 20 4.58 6.89 -6.06
CA ARG A 20 5.83 6.60 -6.79
C ARG A 20 6.58 5.39 -6.23
N LYS A 21 6.60 5.22 -4.90
CA LYS A 21 7.21 4.05 -4.24
C LYS A 21 6.45 2.77 -4.61
N LEU A 22 5.14 2.79 -4.55
CA LEU A 22 4.28 1.67 -4.93
C LEU A 22 4.47 1.28 -6.41
N GLN A 23 4.53 2.25 -7.31
CA GLN A 23 4.82 1.99 -8.73
C GLN A 23 6.19 1.33 -8.95
N ARG A 24 7.23 1.77 -8.22
CA ARG A 24 8.57 1.14 -8.29
C ARG A 24 8.59 -0.29 -7.77
N LEU A 25 7.70 -0.64 -6.84
CA LEU A 25 7.53 -2.01 -6.35
C LEU A 25 6.75 -2.90 -7.34
N GLY A 26 6.20 -2.33 -8.42
CA GLY A 26 5.44 -3.09 -9.42
C GLY A 26 4.07 -3.55 -8.94
N VAL A 27 3.44 -2.81 -8.01
CA VAL A 27 2.12 -3.20 -7.50
C VAL A 27 1.07 -3.15 -8.60
N ALA A 28 0.13 -4.09 -8.56
CA ALA A 28 -1.11 -4.00 -9.32
C ALA A 28 -2.08 -3.08 -8.56
N GLN A 29 -2.63 -2.06 -9.23
CA GLN A 29 -3.65 -1.20 -8.64
C GLN A 29 -5.04 -1.80 -8.86
N LEU A 30 -5.76 -2.07 -7.77
CA LEU A 30 -7.11 -2.66 -7.82
C LEU A 30 -8.20 -1.60 -7.67
N SER A 31 -7.95 -0.57 -6.85
CA SER A 31 -8.79 0.62 -6.74
C SER A 31 -7.97 1.81 -6.24
N ASP A 32 -8.59 2.97 -6.07
CA ASP A 32 -7.97 4.04 -5.28
C ASP A 32 -7.72 3.53 -3.86
N GLY A 33 -6.49 3.73 -3.37
CA GLY A 33 -6.06 3.23 -2.06
C GLY A 33 -5.97 1.71 -1.91
N LEU A 34 -6.10 0.90 -2.97
CA LEU A 34 -5.98 -0.57 -2.87
C LEU A 34 -5.03 -1.13 -3.93
N VAL A 35 -3.97 -1.79 -3.46
CA VAL A 35 -2.93 -2.36 -4.33
C VAL A 35 -2.57 -3.79 -3.91
N ALA A 36 -2.00 -4.55 -4.86
CA ALA A 36 -1.70 -5.96 -4.69
C ALA A 36 -0.32 -6.34 -5.24
N LEU A 37 0.27 -7.36 -4.62
CA LEU A 37 1.44 -8.09 -5.08
C LEU A 37 1.29 -9.59 -4.73
N PRO A 38 2.05 -10.51 -5.36
CA PRO A 38 2.12 -11.90 -4.94
C PRO A 38 2.39 -12.03 -3.44
N ALA A 39 1.76 -13.00 -2.78
CA ALA A 39 1.93 -13.18 -1.35
C ALA A 39 3.23 -13.94 -1.06
N ASP A 40 4.27 -13.22 -0.66
CA ASP A 40 5.52 -13.76 -0.15
C ASP A 40 6.05 -12.93 1.03
N ALA A 41 7.10 -13.42 1.70
CA ALA A 41 7.68 -12.76 2.87
C ALA A 41 8.24 -11.36 2.54
N ARG A 42 8.85 -11.19 1.36
CA ARG A 42 9.44 -9.91 0.93
C ARG A 42 8.36 -8.85 0.72
N THR A 43 7.26 -9.24 0.09
CA THR A 43 6.10 -8.38 -0.13
C THR A 43 5.50 -8.00 1.21
N ARG A 44 5.40 -8.95 2.15
CA ARG A 44 4.92 -8.70 3.52
C ARG A 44 5.74 -7.60 4.19
N GLU A 45 7.07 -7.76 4.21
CA GLU A 45 7.97 -6.75 4.78
C GLU A 45 7.80 -5.39 4.10
N HIS A 46 7.84 -5.32 2.77
CA HIS A 46 7.68 -4.05 2.05
C HIS A 46 6.36 -3.36 2.38
N PHE A 47 5.25 -4.10 2.40
CA PHE A 47 3.95 -3.53 2.69
C PHE A 47 3.80 -3.15 4.17
N ASP A 48 4.42 -3.88 5.10
CA ASP A 48 4.46 -3.50 6.52
C ASP A 48 5.19 -2.17 6.71
N TRP A 49 6.35 -1.97 6.06
CA TRP A 49 7.07 -0.69 6.05
C TRP A 49 6.22 0.44 5.46
N ILE A 50 5.59 0.21 4.31
CA ILE A 50 4.71 1.21 3.69
C ILE A 50 3.51 1.53 4.60
N ALA A 51 2.92 0.53 5.25
CA ALA A 51 1.79 0.74 6.13
C ALA A 51 2.20 1.57 7.36
N ALA A 52 3.43 1.41 7.87
CA ALA A 52 3.98 2.26 8.91
C ALA A 52 4.12 3.72 8.42
N GLU A 53 4.75 3.94 7.26
CA GLU A 53 4.90 5.28 6.67
C GLU A 53 3.54 5.98 6.44
N VAL A 54 2.52 5.24 6.00
CA VAL A 54 1.16 5.78 5.84
C VAL A 54 0.60 6.26 7.18
N ARG A 55 0.80 5.48 8.25
CA ARG A 55 0.31 5.83 9.59
C ARG A 55 1.09 7.01 10.19
N GLU A 56 2.40 7.06 9.99
CA GLU A 56 3.25 8.20 10.40
C GLU A 56 2.85 9.49 9.70
N ALA A 57 2.44 9.42 8.44
CA ALA A 57 1.89 10.56 7.69
C ALA A 57 0.43 10.91 8.04
N GLY A 58 -0.11 10.38 9.14
CA GLY A 58 -1.48 10.65 9.62
C GLY A 58 -2.58 9.93 8.83
N GLY A 59 -2.21 8.92 8.04
CA GLY A 59 -3.13 8.08 7.28
C GLY A 59 -3.56 6.81 8.02
N THR A 60 -4.29 5.96 7.29
CA THR A 60 -4.72 4.64 7.74
C THR A 60 -4.27 3.60 6.72
N ALA A 61 -3.75 2.46 7.19
CA ALA A 61 -3.37 1.35 6.33
C ALA A 61 -3.67 0.00 6.98
N GLY A 62 -3.97 -1.00 6.16
CA GLY A 62 -4.15 -2.39 6.55
C GLY A 62 -3.57 -3.34 5.51
N LEU A 63 -3.25 -4.56 5.94
CA LEU A 63 -2.75 -5.63 5.09
C LEU A 63 -3.68 -6.84 5.14
N TRP A 64 -3.91 -7.46 4.00
CA TRP A 64 -4.71 -8.69 3.89
C TRP A 64 -3.97 -9.74 3.08
N LEU A 65 -3.96 -10.96 3.59
CA LEU A 65 -3.72 -12.12 2.74
C LEU A 65 -4.99 -12.38 1.95
N SER A 66 -4.87 -12.51 0.63
CA SER A 66 -5.99 -12.73 -0.27
C SER A 66 -5.70 -13.92 -1.15
N GLN A 67 -6.75 -14.69 -1.45
CA GLN A 67 -6.72 -15.74 -2.45
C GLN A 67 -7.77 -15.40 -3.53
N PRO A 68 -7.55 -15.75 -4.80
CA PRO A 68 -8.55 -15.61 -5.84
C PRO A 68 -9.83 -16.35 -5.45
N ALA A 69 -11.00 -15.79 -5.77
CA ALA A 69 -12.23 -16.56 -5.73
C ALA A 69 -12.15 -17.64 -6.82
N SER A 70 -12.41 -18.89 -6.42
CA SER A 70 -12.44 -20.07 -7.29
C SER A 70 -13.56 -20.00 -8.33
#